data_AF-A0A376DD39-F1
#
_entry.id   AF-A0A376DD39-F1
#
_cell.length_a   1.000
_cell.length_b   1.000
_cell.length_c   1.000
_cell.angle_alpha   90.00
_cell.angle_beta   90.00
_cell.angle_gamma   90.00
#
_symmetry.space_group_name_H-M   'P 1'
#
loop_
_entity.id
_entity.type
_entity.pdbx_description
1 polymer ?
#
loop_
_entity_poly.entity_id
_entity_poly.type
_entity_poly.pdbx_seq_one_letter_code
_entity_poly.pdbx_strand_id
1 'polypeptide(L)'
;MRWRSTPEELAARIARGDSKLEKYEDQAGFCKVATLLDIKDNDYILTPGRYVCAAGQEEDGVAFETKMQDLSKTLFEQMKQVDELDRAIRQDLEALGYGE
;
A
#
# COMPACT_ATOMS: atom_id res chain seq x y z
N MET A 1 -3.06 -10.39 23.42
CA MET A 1 -3.23 -9.08 22.76
C MET A 1 -2.48 -8.01 23.56
N ARG A 2 -1.66 -7.18 22.90
CA ARG A 2 -0.56 -6.39 23.51
C ARG A 2 -0.80 -4.86 23.52
N TRP A 3 -1.93 -4.37 23.02
CA TRP A 3 -2.14 -2.96 22.62
C TRP A 3 -3.19 -2.17 23.42
N ARG A 4 -3.68 -2.70 24.56
CA ARG A 4 -4.64 -1.98 25.43
C ARG A 4 -4.38 -2.20 26.93
N SER A 5 -3.13 -2.42 27.32
CA SER A 5 -2.78 -2.50 28.74
C SER A 5 -2.60 -1.09 29.29
N THR A 6 -3.18 -0.81 30.44
CA THR A 6 -2.76 0.33 31.27
C THR A 6 -1.28 0.19 31.66
N PRO A 7 -0.58 1.28 32.05
CA PRO A 7 0.81 1.20 32.50
C PRO A 7 1.02 0.18 33.63
N GLU A 8 0.05 0.04 34.53
CA GLU A 8 0.06 -0.93 35.63
C GLU A 8 -0.07 -2.38 35.13
N GLU A 9 -1.00 -2.64 34.21
CA GLU A 9 -1.14 -3.97 33.59
C GLU A 9 0.07 -4.34 32.73
N LEU A 10 0.71 -3.35 32.10
CA LEU A 10 1.91 -3.56 31.31
C LEU A 10 3.10 -3.92 32.20
N ALA A 11 3.27 -3.21 33.33
CA ALA A 11 4.27 -3.53 34.35
C ALA A 11 4.07 -4.93 34.93
N ALA A 12 2.83 -5.31 35.26
CA ALA A 12 2.51 -6.66 35.75
C ALA A 12 2.81 -7.75 34.72
N ARG A 13 2.64 -7.49 33.42
CA ARG A 13 2.96 -8.43 32.33
C ARG A 13 4.45 -8.54 32.08
N ILE A 14 5.20 -7.47 32.25
CA ILE A 14 6.67 -7.50 32.21
C ILE A 14 7.19 -8.35 33.37
N ALA A 15 6.66 -8.14 34.59
CA ALA A 15 7.04 -8.92 35.76
C ALA A 15 6.74 -10.42 35.63
N ARG A 16 5.68 -10.80 34.90
CA ARG A 16 5.34 -12.21 34.59
C ARG A 16 6.10 -12.78 33.39
N GLY A 17 6.85 -11.98 32.63
CA GLY A 17 7.57 -12.40 31.43
C GLY A 17 6.74 -12.51 30.15
N ASP A 18 5.47 -12.07 30.16
CA ASP A 18 4.55 -12.16 29.01
C ASP A 18 4.78 -11.08 27.94
N SER A 19 5.47 -9.99 28.31
CA SER A 19 5.72 -8.82 27.47
C SER A 19 7.08 -8.21 27.76
N LYS A 20 7.75 -7.72 26.70
CA LYS A 20 8.99 -6.92 26.79
C LYS A 20 8.75 -5.44 26.52
N LEU A 21 7.51 -5.05 26.26
CA LEU A 21 7.15 -3.68 25.89
C LEU A 21 6.85 -2.88 27.17
N GLU A 22 7.66 -1.86 27.46
CA GLU A 22 7.48 -0.99 28.64
C GLU A 22 6.42 0.08 28.47
N LYS A 23 6.16 0.49 27.23
CA LYS A 23 5.17 1.51 26.86
C LYS A 23 4.58 1.23 25.49
N TYR A 24 3.31 1.56 25.30
CA TYR A 24 2.67 1.55 23.98
C TYR A 24 3.08 2.79 23.17
N GLU A 25 3.35 2.60 21.89
CA GLU A 25 3.64 3.65 20.91
C GLU A 25 2.94 3.33 19.59
N ASP A 26 2.47 4.37 18.89
CA ASP A 26 1.87 4.22 17.57
C ASP A 26 2.96 3.96 16.53
N GLN A 27 2.75 2.97 15.68
CA GLN A 27 3.67 2.57 14.62
C GLN A 27 2.95 2.54 13.27
N ALA A 28 3.42 3.35 12.33
CA ALA A 28 2.91 3.36 10.95
C ALA A 28 3.00 1.95 10.32
N GLY A 29 1.94 1.56 9.62
CA GLY A 29 1.78 0.21 9.06
C GLY A 29 1.45 -0.90 10.07
N PHE A 30 1.41 -0.61 11.38
CA PHE A 30 1.22 -1.65 12.40
C PHE A 30 0.13 -1.34 13.44
N CYS A 31 0.24 -0.25 14.21
CA CYS A 31 -0.74 0.10 15.22
C CYS A 31 -0.91 1.61 15.39
N LYS A 32 -2.16 2.05 15.62
CA LYS A 32 -2.48 3.43 15.99
C LYS A 32 -3.65 3.47 16.97
N VAL A 33 -3.57 4.33 17.98
CA VAL A 33 -4.74 4.71 18.79
C VAL A 33 -5.47 5.84 18.08
N ALA A 34 -6.68 5.57 17.60
CA ALA A 34 -7.57 6.57 17.01
C ALA A 34 -8.50 7.16 18.08
N THR A 35 -8.69 8.48 18.05
CA THR A 35 -9.67 9.18 18.90
C THR A 35 -11.07 9.10 18.31
N LEU A 36 -12.10 9.43 19.10
CA LEU A 36 -13.48 9.51 18.59
C LEU A 36 -13.65 10.57 17.50
N LEU A 37 -12.85 11.64 17.54
CA LEU A 37 -12.82 12.66 16.50
C LEU A 37 -12.28 12.08 15.19
N ASP A 38 -11.15 11.36 15.24
CA ASP A 38 -10.60 10.67 14.05
C ASP A 38 -11.59 9.68 13.44
N ILE A 39 -12.38 9.00 14.28
CA ILE A 39 -13.40 8.06 13.82
C ILE A 39 -14.53 8.80 13.12
N LYS A 40 -14.98 9.93 13.67
CA LYS A 40 -16.01 10.78 13.08
C LYS A 40 -15.56 11.37 11.73
N ASP A 41 -14.31 11.82 11.63
CA ASP A 41 -13.73 12.39 10.40
C ASP A 41 -13.57 11.33 9.29
N ASN A 42 -13.58 10.05 9.66
CA ASN A 42 -13.55 8.92 8.73
C ASN A 42 -14.93 8.26 8.56
N ASP A 43 -16.02 9.00 8.80
CA ASP A 43 -17.41 8.54 8.65
C ASP A 43 -17.70 7.24 9.42
N TYR A 44 -17.04 7.07 10.56
CA TYR A 44 -17.13 5.88 11.41
C TYR A 44 -16.65 4.57 10.74
N ILE A 45 -15.93 4.65 9.62
CA ILE A 45 -15.36 3.49 8.90
C ILE A 45 -14.10 3.03 9.63
N LEU A 46 -14.17 1.91 10.35
CA LEU A 46 -13.09 1.37 11.19
C LEU A 46 -12.05 0.51 10.44
N THR A 47 -11.90 0.69 9.12
CA THR A 47 -10.93 -0.07 8.32
C THR A 47 -9.51 0.30 8.75
N PRO A 48 -8.67 -0.64 9.23
CA PRO A 48 -7.37 -0.31 9.82
C PRO A 48 -6.47 0.57 8.96
N GLY A 49 -6.44 0.36 7.64
CA GLY A 49 -5.64 1.16 6.71
C GLY A 49 -6.05 2.63 6.60
N ARG A 50 -7.21 3.00 7.13
CA ARG A 50 -7.67 4.40 7.20
C ARG A 50 -7.03 5.16 8.37
N TYR A 51 -6.62 4.45 9.42
CA TYR A 51 -6.03 5.03 10.63
C TYR A 51 -4.54 4.77 10.70
N VAL A 52 -4.12 3.56 10.33
CA VAL A 52 -2.73 3.14 10.30
C VAL A 52 -2.18 3.55 8.95
N CYS A 53 -1.61 4.77 8.88
CA CYS A 53 -0.88 5.22 7.68
C CYS A 53 0.10 4.12 7.26
N ALA A 54 0.29 3.91 5.96
CA ALA A 54 1.32 2.99 5.49
C ALA A 54 2.67 3.36 6.12
N ALA A 55 3.49 2.36 6.46
CA ALA A 55 4.87 2.62 6.85
C ALA A 55 5.48 3.51 5.78
N GLY A 56 6.12 4.62 6.20
CA GLY A 56 6.65 5.61 5.26
C GLY A 56 7.48 4.90 4.20
N GLN A 57 7.00 4.90 2.96
CA GLN A 57 7.84 4.56 1.84
C GLN A 57 8.85 5.69 1.69
N GLU A 58 10.10 5.36 1.36
CA GLU A 58 11.02 6.36 0.85
C GLU A 58 10.34 7.01 -0.35
N GLU A 59 9.92 8.27 -0.20
CA GLU A 59 9.43 9.06 -1.33
C GLU A 59 10.62 9.25 -2.27
N ASP A 60 10.46 8.89 -3.55
CA ASP A 60 11.53 9.01 -4.56
C ASP A 60 11.90 10.49 -4.87
N GLY A 61 11.25 11.45 -4.21
CA GLY A 61 11.44 12.89 -4.37
C GLY A 61 10.82 13.47 -5.64
N VAL A 62 10.18 12.66 -6.48
CA VAL A 62 9.57 13.10 -7.74
C VAL A 62 8.14 13.55 -7.49
N ALA A 63 7.79 14.73 -8.00
CA ALA A 63 6.42 15.23 -7.95
C ALA A 63 5.46 14.28 -8.67
N PHE A 64 4.26 14.09 -8.10
CA PHE A 64 3.22 13.21 -8.65
C PHE A 64 2.97 13.46 -10.15
N GLU A 65 2.84 14.72 -10.54
CA GLU A 65 2.58 15.11 -11.94
C GLU A 65 3.70 14.66 -12.88
N THR A 66 4.97 14.83 -12.49
CA THR A 66 6.13 14.40 -13.28
C THR A 66 6.14 12.88 -13.42
N LYS A 67 5.91 12.15 -12.31
CA LYS A 67 5.87 10.70 -12.31
C LYS A 67 4.74 10.16 -13.20
N MET A 68 3.56 10.77 -13.13
CA MET A 68 2.42 10.39 -13.97
C MET A 68 2.66 10.69 -15.44
N GLN A 69 3.29 11.82 -15.76
CA GLN A 69 3.66 12.15 -17.13
C GLN A 69 4.62 11.11 -17.73
N ASP A 70 5.67 10.75 -16.99
CA ASP A 70 6.66 9.78 -17.45
C ASP A 70 6.06 8.38 -17.59
N LEU A 71 5.31 7.92 -16.58
CA LEU A 71 4.65 6.61 -16.63
C LEU A 71 3.64 6.52 -17.77
N SER A 72 2.85 7.57 -17.99
CA SER A 72 1.88 7.59 -19.09
C SER A 72 2.57 7.52 -20.45
N LYS A 73 3.68 8.26 -20.61
CA LYS A 73 4.48 8.21 -21.84
C LYS A 73 5.00 6.79 -22.10
N THR A 74 5.61 6.15 -21.10
CA THR A 74 6.09 4.77 -21.22
C THR A 74 4.96 3.81 -21.57
N LEU A 75 3.79 3.97 -20.94
CA LEU A 75 2.63 3.14 -21.24
C LEU A 75 2.19 3.27 -22.70
N PHE A 76 2.11 4.49 -23.24
CA PHE A 76 1.74 4.69 -24.64
C PHE A 76 2.77 4.12 -25.63
N GLU A 77 4.05 4.20 -25.30
CA GLU A 77 5.10 3.56 -26.12
C GLU A 77 4.93 2.03 -26.13
N GLN A 78 4.64 1.42 -24.98
CA GLN A 78 4.37 -0.02 -24.88
C GLN A 78 3.11 -0.43 -25.64
N MET A 79 2.03 0.37 -25.57
CA MET A 79 0.81 0.09 -26.34
C MET A 79 1.08 0.08 -27.84
N LYS A 80 1.88 1.03 -28.33
CA LYS A 80 2.29 1.05 -29.75
C LYS A 80 3.09 -0.19 -30.14
N GLN A 81 4.00 -0.64 -29.27
CA GLN A 81 4.77 -1.87 -29.50
C GLN A 81 3.87 -3.10 -29.57
N VAL A 82 2.83 -3.16 -28.71
CA VAL A 82 1.82 -4.23 -28.75
C VAL A 82 1.11 -4.23 -30.09
N ASP A 83 0.62 -3.09 -30.57
CA ASP A 83 -0.08 -3.02 -31.87
C ASP A 83 0.81 -3.47 -33.04
N GLU A 84 2.10 -3.10 -33.01
CA GLU A 84 3.07 -3.52 -34.03
C GLU A 84 3.32 -5.03 -33.99
N LEU A 85 3.47 -5.60 -32.80
CA LEU A 85 3.67 -7.04 -32.58
C LEU A 85 2.42 -7.84 -32.95
N ASP A 86 1.24 -7.39 -32.56
CA ASP A 86 -0.03 -8.04 -32.89
C ASP A 86 -0.23 -8.11 -34.41
N ARG A 87 0.10 -7.02 -35.12
CA ARG A 87 0.06 -7.01 -36.59
C ARG A 87 1.05 -8.00 -37.18
N ALA A 88 2.28 -8.06 -36.68
CA ALA A 88 3.28 -9.00 -37.16
C ALA A 88 2.85 -10.46 -36.94
N ILE A 89 2.33 -10.77 -35.75
CA ILE A 89 1.82 -12.11 -35.40
C ILE A 89 0.68 -12.50 -36.34
N ARG A 90 -0.27 -11.59 -36.63
CA ARG A 90 -1.36 -11.86 -37.57
C ARG A 90 -0.85 -12.15 -38.97
N GLN A 91 0.10 -11.37 -39.47
CA GLN A 91 0.73 -11.59 -40.78
C GLN A 91 1.43 -12.95 -40.85
N ASP A 92 2.13 -13.35 -39.79
CA ASP A 92 2.78 -14.65 -39.71
C ASP A 92 1.76 -15.80 -39.69
N LEU A 93 0.65 -15.65 -38.95
CA LEU A 93 -0.43 -16.63 -38.92
C LEU A 93 -1.16 -16.76 -40.27
N GLU A 94 -1.42 -15.65 -40.95
CA GLU A 94 -1.95 -15.63 -42.31
C GLU A 94 -1.03 -16.38 -43.28
N ALA A 95 0.28 -16.13 -43.23
CA ALA A 95 1.27 -16.81 -44.07
C ALA A 95 1.34 -18.33 -43.82
N LEU A 96 1.06 -18.76 -42.58
CA LEU A 96 0.98 -20.18 -42.19
C LEU A 96 -0.38 -20.83 -42.51
N GLY A 97 -1.35 -20.08 -43.04
CA GLY A 97 -2.68 -20.57 -43.38
C GLY A 97 -3.66 -20.66 -42.20
N TYR A 98 -3.35 -20.01 -41.07
CA TYR A 98 -4.20 -19.93 -39.87
C TYR A 98 -4.71 -18.52 -39.59
N GLY A 99 -4.58 -17.59 -40.55
CA GLY A 99 -5.15 -16.25 -40.44
C GLY A 99 -6.67 -16.27 -40.50
N GLU A 100 -7.31 -15.42 -39.68
CA GLU A 100 -8.75 -15.13 -39.73
C GLU A 100 -9.05 -14.00 -40.73
#